data_AF-A0A1Y4WSN1-F1
#
_entry.id   AF-A0A1Y4WSN1-F1
#
_cell.length_a   1.000
_cell.length_b   1.000
_cell.length_c   1.000
_cell.angle_alpha   90.00
_cell.angle_beta   90.00
_cell.angle_gamma   90.00
#
_symmetry.space_group_name_H-M   'P 1'
#
loop_
_entity.id
_entity.type
_entity.pdbx_description
1 polymer ?
#
loop_
_entity_poly.entity_id
_entity_poly.type
_entity_poly.pdbx_seq_one_letter_code
_entity_poly.pdbx_strand_id
1 'polypeptide(L)'
;MSTNQYQEMRNRQQAEVNAFPMFFAFNKQQFAEGMRKLGLSPSDTRQVCSIFGGGYCRKSDVAKLNEMFTLHRKELEDAIAGDKTGQGFICDMFLQELENHEYSYTGDVQETLDALGITAQYMEAVPQLLDGLALACEKAMQHDCFD
;
A
#
# COMPACT_ATOMS: atom_id res chain seq x y z
N MET A 1 -2.12 17.19 17.93
CA MET A 1 -2.01 16.81 16.51
C MET A 1 -2.98 15.66 16.32
N SER A 2 -4.00 15.84 15.46
CA SER A 2 -4.90 14.72 15.13
C SER A 2 -4.06 13.66 14.44
N THR A 3 -4.04 12.43 14.96
CA THR A 3 -3.25 11.37 14.33
C THR A 3 -3.90 10.99 13.01
N ASN A 4 -3.12 10.96 11.93
CA ASN A 4 -3.58 10.52 10.61
C ASN A 4 -3.91 9.02 10.70
N GLN A 5 -5.19 8.67 10.74
CA GLN A 5 -5.66 7.28 10.90
C GLN A 5 -5.21 6.38 9.74
N TYR A 6 -5.08 6.95 8.54
CA TYR A 6 -4.53 6.24 7.40
C TYR A 6 -3.07 5.87 7.63
N GLN A 7 -2.22 6.81 8.07
CA GLN A 7 -0.82 6.51 8.40
C GLN A 7 -0.70 5.45 9.50
N GLU A 8 -1.51 5.52 10.57
CA GLU A 8 -1.49 4.49 11.62
C GLU A 8 -1.81 3.11 11.07
N MET A 9 -2.82 3.00 10.20
CA MET A 9 -3.18 1.77 9.51
C MET A 9 -2.01 1.26 8.66
N ARG A 10 -1.45 2.12 7.80
CA ARG A 10 -0.31 1.74 6.93
C ARG A 10 0.92 1.31 7.72
N ASN A 11 1.20 1.96 8.85
CA ASN A 11 2.30 1.58 9.74
C ASN A 11 2.09 0.18 10.35
N ARG A 12 0.87 -0.17 10.76
CA ARG A 12 0.56 -1.53 11.26
C ARG A 12 0.71 -2.57 10.15
N GLN A 13 0.13 -2.32 8.98
CA GLN A 13 0.22 -3.22 7.83
C GLN A 13 1.68 -3.42 7.38
N GLN A 14 2.46 -2.35 7.32
CA GLN A 14 3.88 -2.41 6.98
C GLN A 14 4.67 -3.22 8.03
N ALA A 15 4.35 -3.09 9.31
CA ALA A 15 4.98 -3.89 10.37
C ALA A 15 4.67 -5.39 10.21
N GLU A 16 3.43 -5.75 9.84
CA GLU A 16 3.04 -7.14 9.56
C GLU A 16 3.80 -7.69 8.34
N VAL A 17 3.87 -6.93 7.26
CA VAL A 17 4.62 -7.28 6.04
C VAL A 17 6.11 -7.45 6.35
N ASN A 18 6.70 -6.55 7.13
CA ASN A 18 8.13 -6.60 7.52
C ASN A 18 8.45 -7.82 8.41
N ALA A 19 7.48 -8.28 9.21
CA ALA A 19 7.62 -9.47 10.04
C ALA A 19 7.38 -10.78 9.28
N PHE A 20 6.77 -10.73 8.09
CA PHE A 20 6.46 -11.90 7.30
C PHE A 20 7.72 -12.59 6.76
N PRO A 21 7.80 -13.94 6.75
CA PRO A 21 8.97 -14.68 6.25
C PRO A 21 9.07 -14.63 4.72
N MET A 22 9.51 -13.50 4.19
CA MET A 22 9.80 -13.25 2.78
C MET A 22 11.10 -12.46 2.60
N PHE A 23 11.60 -12.41 1.37
CA PHE A 23 12.80 -11.63 1.03
C PHE A 23 12.73 -11.11 -0.40
N PHE A 24 13.54 -10.10 -0.71
CA PHE A 24 13.70 -9.58 -2.07
C PHE A 24 15.09 -9.91 -2.61
N ALA A 25 15.16 -10.28 -3.88
CA ALA A 25 16.42 -10.59 -4.53
C ALA A 25 16.41 -10.19 -6.02
N PHE A 26 17.38 -9.36 -6.39
CA PHE A 26 17.62 -8.87 -7.76
C PHE A 26 18.92 -9.43 -8.35
N ASN A 27 19.67 -10.21 -7.57
CA ASN A 27 20.84 -10.94 -8.02
C ASN A 27 20.98 -12.29 -7.29
N LYS A 28 21.90 -13.13 -7.77
CA LYS A 28 22.11 -14.49 -7.24
C LYS A 28 22.58 -14.51 -5.77
N GLN A 29 23.36 -13.52 -5.35
CA GLN A 29 23.86 -13.44 -3.99
C GLN A 29 22.72 -13.15 -3.00
N GLN A 30 21.90 -12.13 -3.31
CA GLN A 30 20.71 -11.79 -2.52
C GLN A 30 19.74 -12.97 -2.44
N PHE A 31 19.58 -13.72 -3.53
CA PHE A 31 18.73 -14.91 -3.54
C PHE A 31 19.26 -15.99 -2.57
N ALA A 32 20.56 -16.29 -2.61
CA ALA A 32 21.16 -17.28 -1.71
C ALA A 32 21.13 -16.85 -0.23
N GLU A 33 21.25 -15.55 0.05
CA GLU A 33 21.07 -15.00 1.41
C GLU A 33 19.61 -15.10 1.86
N GLY A 34 18.66 -14.74 0.99
CA GLY A 34 17.23 -14.84 1.26
C GLY A 34 16.76 -16.27 1.53
N MET A 35 17.18 -17.24 0.71
CA MET A 35 16.91 -18.66 0.94
C MET A 35 17.39 -19.10 2.33
N ARG A 36 18.60 -18.68 2.75
CA ARG A 36 19.14 -18.98 4.08
C ARG A 36 18.33 -18.30 5.20
N LYS A 37 17.83 -17.08 5.01
CA LYS A 37 16.92 -16.42 5.97
C LYS A 37 15.62 -17.21 6.15
N LEU A 38 15.13 -17.86 5.09
CA LEU A 38 14.00 -18.78 5.15
C LEU A 38 14.38 -20.19 5.65
N GLY A 39 15.62 -20.41 6.12
CA GLY A 39 16.08 -21.71 6.59
C GLY A 39 16.19 -22.78 5.49
N LEU A 40 16.33 -22.37 4.23
CA LEU A 40 16.44 -23.24 3.06
C LEU A 40 17.87 -23.24 2.49
N SER A 41 18.25 -24.30 1.79
CA SER A 41 19.44 -24.27 0.95
C SER A 41 19.20 -23.43 -0.29
N PRO A 42 20.20 -22.69 -0.81
CA PRO A 42 20.10 -22.00 -2.11
C PRO A 42 19.70 -22.91 -3.28
N SER A 43 19.92 -24.23 -3.16
CA SER A 43 19.51 -25.23 -4.16
C SER A 43 18.02 -25.61 -4.09
N ASP A 44 17.32 -25.31 -3.00
CA ASP A 44 15.94 -25.76 -2.73
C ASP A 44 14.88 -24.89 -3.41
N THR A 45 15.13 -24.49 -4.65
CA THR A 45 14.31 -23.51 -5.39
C THR A 45 12.85 -23.95 -5.60
N ARG A 46 12.56 -25.26 -5.51
CA ARG A 46 11.20 -25.79 -5.61
C ARG A 46 10.31 -25.45 -4.42
N GLN A 47 10.89 -25.10 -3.27
CA GLN A 47 10.17 -24.79 -2.03
C GLN A 47 9.73 -23.33 -1.92
N VAL A 48 10.26 -22.46 -2.78
CA VAL A 48 9.90 -21.04 -2.84
C VAL A 48 9.07 -20.73 -4.08
N CYS A 49 8.32 -19.64 -4.00
CA CYS A 49 7.66 -19.02 -5.14
C CYS A 49 8.10 -17.56 -5.22
N SER A 50 8.19 -17.07 -6.46
CA SER A 50 8.33 -15.64 -6.71
C SER A 50 7.02 -14.95 -6.34
N ILE A 51 7.12 -13.89 -5.57
CA ILE A 51 6.09 -12.87 -5.41
C ILE A 51 6.54 -11.66 -6.22
N PHE A 52 5.58 -10.88 -6.74
CA PHE A 52 5.84 -9.78 -7.68
C PHE A 52 6.92 -8.80 -7.15
N GLY A 53 7.59 -8.08 -8.05
CA GLY A 53 8.63 -7.10 -7.66
C GLY A 53 9.95 -7.71 -7.19
N GLY A 54 10.23 -8.97 -7.55
CA GLY A 54 11.47 -9.65 -7.17
C GLY A 54 11.48 -10.17 -5.73
N GLY A 55 10.30 -10.26 -5.09
CA GLY A 55 10.16 -10.88 -3.79
C GLY A 55 10.05 -12.41 -3.89
N TYR A 56 10.31 -13.09 -2.79
CA TYR A 56 10.18 -14.54 -2.67
C TYR A 56 9.66 -14.90 -1.28
N CYS A 57 8.80 -15.92 -1.22
CA CYS A 57 8.38 -16.56 0.02
C CYS A 57 8.32 -18.08 -0.15
N ARG A 58 8.17 -18.83 0.95
CA ARG A 58 7.95 -20.28 0.86
C ARG A 58 6.58 -20.55 0.25
N LYS A 59 6.46 -21.60 -0.57
CA LYS A 59 5.17 -22.04 -1.11
C LYS A 59 4.16 -22.37 -0.01
N SER A 60 4.62 -22.87 1.13
CA SER A 60 3.79 -23.14 2.31
C SER A 60 3.17 -21.88 2.92
N ASP A 61 3.81 -20.72 2.70
CA ASP A 61 3.47 -19.46 3.35
C ASP A 61 2.58 -18.58 2.44
N VAL A 62 2.42 -18.93 1.16
CA VAL A 62 1.60 -18.18 0.17
C VAL A 62 0.17 -17.96 0.63
N ALA A 63 -0.47 -18.99 1.19
CA ALA A 63 -1.85 -18.87 1.66
C ALA A 63 -1.98 -17.79 2.76
N LYS A 64 -1.04 -17.76 3.70
CA LYS A 64 -0.99 -16.76 4.78
C LYS A 64 -0.66 -15.37 4.27
N LEU A 65 0.23 -15.27 3.27
CA LEU A 65 0.56 -14.00 2.64
C LEU A 65 -0.67 -13.40 1.94
N ASN A 66 -1.40 -14.22 1.19
CA ASN A 66 -2.62 -13.79 0.51
C ASN A 66 -3.72 -13.40 1.50
N GLU A 67 -3.87 -14.16 2.59
CA GLU A 67 -4.80 -13.84 3.67
C GLU A 67 -4.47 -12.48 4.31
N MET A 68 -3.20 -12.24 4.65
CA MET A 68 -2.73 -10.97 5.21
C MET A 68 -3.06 -9.79 4.29
N PHE A 69 -2.73 -9.85 2.99
CA PHE A 69 -3.09 -8.79 2.04
C PHE A 69 -4.59 -8.64 1.82
N THR A 70 -5.36 -9.74 1.89
CA THR A 70 -6.82 -9.68 1.83
C THR A 70 -7.39 -8.91 3.03
N LEU A 71 -6.85 -9.16 4.23
CA LEU A 71 -7.24 -8.44 5.44
C LEU A 71 -6.86 -6.96 5.39
N HIS A 72 -5.66 -6.64 4.90
CA HIS A 72 -5.23 -5.25 4.71
C HIS A 72 -6.13 -4.48 3.74
N ARG A 73 -6.49 -5.10 2.62
CA ARG A 73 -7.41 -4.53 1.65
C ARG A 73 -8.79 -4.32 2.26
N LYS A 74 -9.29 -5.30 3.00
CA LYS A 74 -10.57 -5.20 3.70
C LYS A 74 -10.58 -4.09 4.74
N GLU A 75 -9.51 -3.92 5.52
CA GLU A 75 -9.38 -2.83 6.50
C GLU A 75 -9.47 -1.45 5.81
N LEU A 76 -8.80 -1.28 4.67
CA LEU A 76 -8.89 -0.07 3.86
C LEU A 76 -10.32 0.15 3.33
N GLU A 77 -10.94 -0.88 2.75
CA GLU A 77 -12.31 -0.81 2.22
C GLU A 77 -13.34 -0.48 3.32
N ASP A 78 -13.21 -1.09 4.49
CA ASP A 78 -14.08 -0.83 5.65
C ASP A 78 -13.88 0.60 6.19
N ALA A 79 -12.64 1.11 6.19
CA ALA A 79 -12.34 2.50 6.61
C ALA A 79 -12.91 3.53 5.61
N ILE A 80 -12.76 3.30 4.31
CA ILE A 80 -13.40 4.10 3.25
C ILE A 80 -14.92 4.07 3.41
N ALA A 81 -15.50 2.90 3.64
CA ALA A 81 -16.94 2.76 3.83
C ALA A 81 -17.43 3.45 5.11
N GLY A 82 -16.58 3.57 6.14
CA GLY A 82 -16.87 4.27 7.39
C GLY A 82 -16.94 5.80 7.24
N ASP A 83 -16.17 6.37 6.32
CA ASP A 83 -16.19 7.80 6.01
C ASP A 83 -17.33 8.12 5.03
N LYS A 84 -18.39 8.76 5.54
CA LYS A 84 -19.57 9.12 4.75
C LYS A 84 -19.47 10.47 4.07
N THR A 85 -18.53 11.32 4.48
CA THR A 85 -18.40 12.68 3.97
C THR A 85 -17.24 12.83 3.00
N GLY A 86 -16.26 11.91 3.04
CA GLY A 86 -15.04 12.01 2.26
C GLY A 86 -14.00 12.94 2.86
N GLN A 87 -14.35 13.68 3.92
CA GLN A 87 -13.52 14.74 4.51
C GLN A 87 -12.64 14.24 5.66
N GLY A 88 -12.85 13.00 6.13
CA GLY A 88 -12.08 12.39 7.21
C GLY A 88 -11.00 11.48 6.64
N PHE A 89 -11.13 10.18 6.91
CA PHE A 89 -10.17 9.15 6.50
C PHE A 89 -9.86 9.20 5.01
N ILE A 90 -10.86 9.42 4.15
CA ILE A 90 -10.66 9.43 2.69
C ILE A 90 -9.76 10.61 2.27
N CYS A 91 -10.01 11.80 2.80
CA CYS A 91 -9.18 12.97 2.52
C CYS A 91 -7.74 12.77 3.03
N ASP A 92 -7.56 12.25 4.24
CA ASP A 92 -6.25 12.01 4.83
C ASP A 92 -5.47 10.92 4.06
N MET A 93 -6.18 9.90 3.58
CA MET A 93 -5.65 8.84 2.70
C MET A 93 -5.14 9.41 1.38
N PHE A 94 -5.97 10.18 0.67
CA PHE A 94 -5.55 10.77 -0.60
C PHE A 94 -4.42 11.77 -0.41
N LEU A 95 -4.48 12.64 0.59
CA LEU A 95 -3.44 13.64 0.83
C LEU A 95 -2.09 12.95 1.05
N GLN A 96 -2.05 11.90 1.86
CA GLN A 96 -0.81 11.16 2.12
C GLN A 96 -0.23 10.51 0.86
N GLU A 97 -1.07 9.87 0.05
CA GLU A 97 -0.57 9.20 -1.16
C GLU A 97 -0.21 10.20 -2.25
N LEU A 98 -0.93 11.31 -2.37
CA LEU A 98 -0.56 12.41 -3.27
C LEU A 98 0.82 12.99 -2.91
N GLU A 99 1.10 13.19 -1.62
CA GLU A 99 2.42 13.61 -1.15
C GLU A 99 3.50 12.55 -1.42
N ASN A 100 3.20 11.27 -1.20
CA ASN A 100 4.14 10.16 -1.48
C ASN A 100 4.48 10.05 -2.97
N HIS A 101 3.56 10.45 -3.85
CA HIS A 101 3.69 10.40 -5.30
C HIS A 101 4.03 11.78 -5.91
N GLU A 102 4.53 12.71 -5.09
CA GLU A 102 5.01 14.03 -5.53
C GLU A 102 3.96 14.80 -6.37
N TYR A 103 2.67 14.64 -6.06
CA TYR A 103 1.56 15.22 -6.82
C TYR A 103 1.68 16.72 -7.02
N SER A 104 2.21 17.45 -6.04
CA SER A 104 2.36 18.89 -6.14
C SER A 104 3.29 19.33 -7.28
N TYR A 105 4.22 18.45 -7.69
CA TYR A 105 5.09 18.63 -8.85
C TYR A 105 4.51 18.02 -10.13
N THR A 106 3.90 16.84 -10.05
CA THR A 106 3.44 16.10 -11.23
C THR A 106 2.06 16.53 -11.71
N GLY A 107 1.20 16.95 -10.80
CA GLY A 107 -0.23 17.21 -11.03
C GLY A 107 -1.02 15.95 -11.40
N ASP A 108 -0.44 14.75 -11.26
CA ASP A 108 -1.05 13.48 -11.70
C ASP A 108 -1.55 12.65 -10.51
N VAL A 109 -2.87 12.41 -10.47
CA VAL A 109 -3.51 11.60 -9.42
C VAL A 109 -3.46 10.10 -9.73
N GLN A 110 -3.10 9.70 -10.96
CA GLN A 110 -3.22 8.32 -11.40
C GLN A 110 -2.33 7.37 -10.59
N GLU A 111 -1.10 7.79 -10.25
CA GLU A 111 -0.22 6.96 -9.41
C GLU A 111 -0.82 6.71 -8.02
N THR A 112 -1.47 7.72 -7.44
CA THR A 112 -2.18 7.60 -6.17
C THR A 112 -3.37 6.64 -6.28
N LEU A 113 -4.17 6.74 -7.35
CA LEU A 113 -5.30 5.84 -7.57
C LEU A 113 -4.85 4.39 -7.76
N ASP A 114 -3.76 4.17 -8.49
CA ASP A 114 -3.18 2.84 -8.72
C ASP A 114 -2.62 2.25 -7.43
N ALA A 115 -1.93 3.04 -6.61
CA ALA A 115 -1.38 2.62 -5.32
C ALA A 115 -2.48 2.19 -4.33
N LEU A 116 -3.62 2.89 -4.34
CA LEU A 116 -4.80 2.58 -3.52
C LEU A 116 -5.69 1.49 -4.14
N GLY A 117 -5.43 1.08 -5.39
CA GLY A 117 -6.26 0.13 -6.12
C GLY A 117 -7.67 0.65 -6.40
N ILE A 118 -7.84 1.98 -6.49
CA ILE A 118 -9.11 2.65 -6.75
C ILE A 118 -9.31 2.73 -8.27
N THR A 119 -10.33 2.04 -8.77
CA THR A 119 -10.70 2.09 -10.19
C THR A 119 -11.71 3.19 -10.47
N ALA A 120 -11.85 3.59 -11.73
CA ALA A 120 -12.90 4.50 -12.17
C ALA A 120 -14.31 4.02 -11.75
N GLN A 121 -14.58 2.72 -11.87
CA GLN A 121 -15.86 2.14 -11.46
C GLN A 121 -16.08 2.25 -9.95
N TYR A 122 -15.02 2.11 -9.15
CA TYR A 122 -15.14 2.25 -7.69
C TYR A 122 -15.39 3.71 -7.29
N MET A 123 -14.71 4.64 -7.96
CA MET A 123 -14.92 6.08 -7.80
C MET A 123 -16.37 6.49 -8.12
N GLU A 124 -16.96 5.93 -9.19
CA GLU A 124 -18.37 6.14 -9.53
C GLU A 124 -19.34 5.55 -8.50
N ALA A 125 -19.01 4.39 -7.94
CA ALA A 125 -19.85 3.70 -6.96
C ALA A 125 -19.80 4.32 -5.55
N VAL A 126 -18.75 5.08 -5.24
CA VAL A 126 -18.49 5.66 -3.92
C VAL A 126 -18.24 7.17 -4.07
N PRO A 127 -19.30 7.99 -4.19
CA PRO A 127 -19.18 9.42 -4.50
C PRO A 127 -18.29 10.21 -3.53
N GLN A 128 -18.23 9.81 -2.26
CA GLN A 128 -17.38 10.47 -1.27
C GLN A 128 -15.87 10.36 -1.57
N LEU A 129 -15.44 9.41 -2.42
CA LEU A 129 -14.07 9.34 -2.90
C LEU A 129 -13.73 10.54 -3.79
N LEU A 130 -14.69 11.02 -4.60
CA LEU A 130 -14.50 12.20 -5.44
C LEU A 130 -14.35 13.46 -4.59
N ASP A 131 -15.24 13.63 -3.59
CA ASP A 131 -15.21 14.77 -2.67
C ASP A 131 -13.90 14.79 -1.87
N GLY A 132 -13.47 13.63 -1.37
CA GLY A 132 -12.23 13.49 -0.62
C GLY A 132 -10.98 13.71 -1.48
N LEU A 133 -10.95 13.22 -2.71
CA LEU A 133 -9.85 13.44 -3.64
C LEU A 133 -9.72 14.93 -4.01
N ALA A 134 -10.82 15.59 -4.35
CA ALA A 134 -10.81 17.02 -4.68
C ALA A 134 -10.25 17.86 -3.52
N LEU A 135 -10.72 17.59 -2.29
CA LEU A 135 -10.24 18.27 -1.10
C LEU A 135 -8.75 17.99 -0.82
N ALA A 136 -8.30 16.76 -1.03
CA ALA A 136 -6.90 16.39 -0.85
C ALA A 136 -5.98 17.07 -1.88
N CYS A 137 -6.39 17.14 -3.15
CA CYS A 137 -5.66 17.86 -4.19
C CYS A 137 -5.52 19.36 -3.86
N GLU A 138 -6.60 20.01 -3.39
CA GLU A 138 -6.54 21.41 -2.97
C GLU A 138 -5.54 21.62 -1.83
N LYS A 139 -5.55 20.74 -0.82
CA LYS A 139 -4.63 20.78 0.32
C LYS A 139 -3.17 20.56 -0.11
N ALA A 140 -2.92 19.57 -0.96
CA ALA A 140 -1.58 19.25 -1.46
C ALA A 140 -0.95 20.44 -2.21
N MET A 141 -1.73 21.16 -3.02
CA MET A 141 -1.24 22.34 -3.74
C MET A 141 -1.05 23.58 -2.84
N GLN A 142 -1.84 23.71 -1.77
CA GLN A 142 -1.68 24.79 -0.80
C GLN A 142 -0.42 24.64 0.06
N HIS A 143 -0.02 23.40 0.34
CA HIS A 143 1.18 23.11 1.12
C HIS A 143 2.46 23.59 0.41
N ASP A 144 2.50 23.55 -0.92
CA ASP A 144 3.65 24.01 -1.72
C ASP A 144 3.66 25.52 -2.04
N CYS A 145 2.60 26.25 -1.70
CA CYS A 145 2.52 27.70 -1.93
C CYS A 145 3.09 28.55 -0.77
N PHE A 146 3.60 27.92 0.29
CA PHE A 146 4.20 28.59 1.45
C PHE A 146 5.49 27.90 1.90
N ASP A 147 6.47 27.81 1.01
CA ASP A 147 7.89 27.64 1.37
C ASP A 147 8.77 28.57 0.52
#